data_AF-A0A2D8FE24-F1
#
_entry.id   AF-A0A2D8FE24-F1
#
_cell.length_a   1.000
_cell.length_b   1.000
_cell.length_c   1.000
_cell.angle_alpha   90.00
_cell.angle_beta   90.00
_cell.angle_gamma   90.00
#
_symmetry.space_group_name_H-M   'P 1'
#
loop_
_entity.id
_entity.type
_entity.pdbx_description
1 polymer ?
#
loop_
_entity_poly.entity_id
_entity_poly.type
_entity_poly.pdbx_seq_one_letter_code
_entity_poly.pdbx_strand_id
1 'polypeptide(L)'
;MCKRGMERKAFGKELVRLGGNYDVIANSRIEINQARLLTLQAAWMMDKYGNKHSASQIAQIKVVAPNMACDVIDRAIQMHGGGGVSQDFPLAQMYSFMRCLRLADGPDEVHRRSIARLELAKLLAKD
;
A
#
# COMPACT_ATOMS: atom_id res chain seq x y z
N MET A 1 -5.11 12.30 -6.70
CA MET A 1 -4.05 12.31 -7.73
C MET A 1 -4.60 12.60 -9.13
N CYS A 2 -5.35 11.69 -9.76
CA CYS A 2 -5.78 11.84 -11.16
C CYS A 2 -6.60 13.12 -11.43
N LYS A 3 -7.62 13.40 -10.60
CA LYS A 3 -8.43 14.63 -10.70
C LYS A 3 -7.55 15.89 -10.72
N ARG A 4 -6.69 16.04 -9.71
CA ARG A 4 -5.72 17.15 -9.61
C ARG A 4 -4.83 17.25 -10.85
N GLY A 5 -4.32 16.12 -11.33
CA GLY A 5 -3.43 16.09 -12.48
C GLY A 5 -4.11 16.48 -13.80
N MET A 6 -5.41 16.21 -13.95
CA MET A 6 -6.21 16.64 -15.12
C MET A 6 -6.55 18.12 -15.05
N GLU A 7 -6.88 18.63 -13.86
CA GLU A 7 -7.32 20.03 -13.68
C GLU A 7 -6.16 21.04 -13.74
N ARG A 8 -4.99 20.67 -13.22
CA ARG A 8 -3.84 21.58 -13.16
C ARG A 8 -3.05 21.53 -14.46
N LYS A 9 -2.70 22.70 -14.99
CA LYS A 9 -1.81 22.86 -16.14
C LYS A 9 -0.45 23.42 -15.73
N ALA A 10 0.62 22.88 -16.30
CA ALA A 10 1.97 23.42 -16.24
C ALA A 10 2.66 23.16 -17.58
N PHE A 11 3.59 24.04 -17.99
CA PHE A 11 4.29 23.93 -19.27
C PHE A 11 3.33 23.70 -20.47
N GLY A 12 2.18 24.38 -20.45
CA GLY A 12 1.17 24.32 -21.51
C GLY A 12 0.31 23.05 -21.58
N LYS A 13 0.47 22.08 -20.67
CA LYS A 13 -0.27 20.81 -20.66
C LYS A 13 -0.83 20.49 -19.28
N GLU A 14 -1.84 19.63 -19.23
CA GLU A 14 -2.31 19.03 -17.97
C GLU A 14 -1.18 18.25 -17.30
N LEU A 15 -1.07 18.28 -15.97
CA LEU A 15 0.04 17.62 -15.28
C LEU A 15 0.11 16.13 -15.61
N VAL A 16 -1.01 15.42 -15.74
CA VAL A 16 -0.99 13.98 -16.10
C VAL A 16 -0.29 13.69 -17.43
N ARG A 17 -0.22 14.67 -18.35
CA ARG A 17 0.41 14.53 -19.67
C ARG A 17 1.90 14.92 -19.66
N LEU A 18 2.45 15.27 -18.50
CA LEU A 18 3.85 15.65 -18.36
C LEU A 18 4.70 14.44 -17.93
N GLY A 19 5.79 14.21 -18.65
CA GLY A 19 6.80 13.20 -18.30
C GLY A 19 6.21 11.81 -18.05
N GLY A 20 6.71 11.14 -17.00
CA GLY A 20 6.29 9.79 -16.60
C GLY A 20 5.03 9.74 -15.73
N ASN A 21 4.16 10.75 -15.74
CA ASN A 21 2.99 10.78 -14.85
C ASN A 21 1.93 9.71 -15.19
N TYR A 22 1.92 9.18 -16.41
CA TYR A 22 1.14 7.99 -16.73
C TYR A 22 1.61 6.76 -15.95
N ASP A 23 2.92 6.56 -15.84
CA ASP A 23 3.50 5.43 -15.10
C ASP A 23 3.20 5.54 -13.60
N VAL A 24 3.25 6.75 -13.04
CA VAL A 24 2.87 7.01 -11.64
C VAL A 24 1.42 6.55 -11.35
N ILE A 25 0.50 6.87 -12.27
CA ILE A 25 -0.90 6.46 -12.15
C ILE A 25 -1.06 4.95 -12.35
N ALA A 26 -0.38 4.40 -13.36
CA ALA A 26 -0.43 2.97 -13.67
C ALA A 26 0.10 2.12 -12.52
N ASN A 27 1.29 2.44 -11.99
CA ASN A 27 1.90 1.75 -10.85
C ASN A 27 0.99 1.80 -9.63
N SER A 28 0.41 2.97 -9.32
CA SER A 28 -0.53 3.10 -8.22
C SER A 28 -1.76 2.20 -8.39
N ARG A 29 -2.31 2.08 -9.61
CA ARG A 29 -3.43 1.17 -9.89
C ARG A 29 -3.04 -0.29 -9.71
N ILE A 30 -1.87 -0.68 -10.21
CA ILE A 30 -1.36 -2.06 -10.13
C ILE A 30 -1.16 -2.45 -8.66
N GLU A 31 -0.44 -1.63 -7.89
CA GLU A 31 -0.16 -1.89 -6.47
C GLU A 31 -1.45 -1.96 -5.64
N ILE A 32 -2.42 -1.06 -5.88
CA ILE A 32 -3.73 -1.11 -5.23
C ILE A 32 -4.44 -2.45 -5.52
N ASN A 33 -4.35 -2.94 -6.75
CA ASN A 33 -4.98 -4.21 -7.12
C ASN A 33 -4.27 -5.41 -6.46
N GLN A 34 -2.93 -5.41 -6.42
CA GLN A 34 -2.14 -6.42 -5.72
C GLN A 34 -2.52 -6.49 -4.24
N ALA A 35 -2.52 -5.35 -3.55
CA ALA A 35 -2.91 -5.29 -2.15
C ALA A 35 -4.36 -5.73 -1.92
N ARG A 36 -5.31 -5.28 -2.76
CA ARG A 36 -6.72 -5.69 -2.65
C ARG A 36 -6.90 -7.21 -2.78
N LEU A 37 -6.25 -7.82 -3.78
CA LEU A 37 -6.36 -9.26 -3.99
C LEU A 37 -5.75 -10.04 -2.83
N LEU A 38 -4.62 -9.57 -2.28
CA LEU A 38 -4.01 -10.17 -1.10
C LEU A 38 -4.90 -10.02 0.15
N THR A 39 -5.59 -8.89 0.33
CA THR A 39 -6.62 -8.73 1.39
C THR A 39 -7.74 -9.75 1.23
N LEU A 40 -8.30 -9.87 0.02
CA LEU A 40 -9.39 -10.80 -0.26
C LEU A 40 -8.96 -12.26 -0.09
N GLN A 41 -7.72 -12.60 -0.45
CA GLN A 41 -7.15 -13.91 -0.19
C GLN A 41 -7.05 -14.18 1.32
N ALA A 42 -6.56 -13.23 2.12
CA ALA A 42 -6.48 -13.38 3.57
C ALA A 42 -7.86 -13.59 4.19
N ALA A 43 -8.86 -12.80 3.78
CA ALA A 43 -10.24 -12.94 4.21
C ALA A 43 -10.82 -14.33 3.85
N TRP A 44 -10.64 -14.76 2.60
CA TRP A 44 -11.10 -16.06 2.14
C TRP A 44 -10.45 -17.22 2.92
N MET A 45 -9.15 -17.13 3.22
CA MET A 45 -8.46 -18.12 4.06
C MET A 45 -9.03 -18.17 5.47
N MET A 46 -9.34 -16.99 6.06
CA MET A 46 -9.96 -16.91 7.38
C MET A 46 -11.35 -17.55 7.39
N ASP A 47 -12.18 -17.27 6.39
CA ASP A 47 -13.52 -17.83 6.27
C ASP A 47 -13.51 -19.36 6.11
N LYS A 48 -12.50 -19.90 5.40
CA LYS A 48 -12.42 -21.34 5.10
C LYS A 48 -11.69 -22.16 6.15
N TYR A 49 -10.63 -21.62 6.75
CA TYR A 49 -9.70 -22.38 7.59
C TYR A 49 -9.53 -21.78 8.99
N GLY A 50 -10.16 -20.63 9.26
CA GLY A 50 -10.05 -19.90 10.51
C GLY A 50 -8.76 -19.08 10.63
N ASN A 51 -8.75 -18.20 11.62
CA ASN A 51 -7.67 -17.21 11.80
C ASN A 51 -6.31 -17.84 12.09
N LYS A 52 -6.26 -18.93 12.86
CA LYS A 52 -4.99 -19.58 13.23
C LYS A 52 -4.24 -20.14 12.02
N HIS A 53 -4.95 -20.79 11.10
CA HIS A 53 -4.36 -21.33 9.88
C HIS A 53 -4.04 -20.25 8.83
N SER A 54 -4.64 -19.06 8.98
CA SER A 54 -4.48 -17.92 8.06
C SER A 54 -3.44 -16.90 8.53
N ALA A 55 -2.70 -17.21 9.62
CA ALA A 55 -1.79 -16.27 10.26
C ALA A 55 -0.73 -15.70 9.30
N SER A 56 -0.23 -16.51 8.36
CA SER A 56 0.72 -16.05 7.35
C SER A 56 0.10 -15.00 6.41
N GLN A 57 -1.10 -15.25 5.89
CA GLN A 57 -1.78 -14.36 4.95
C GLN A 57 -2.19 -13.04 5.62
N ILE A 58 -2.65 -13.10 6.87
CA ILE A 58 -2.96 -11.93 7.69
C ILE A 58 -1.69 -11.08 7.89
N ALA A 59 -0.57 -11.70 8.25
CA ALA A 59 0.71 -11.00 8.41
C ALA A 59 1.20 -10.37 7.10
N GLN A 60 1.05 -11.08 5.97
CA GLN A 60 1.45 -10.57 4.66
C GLN A 60 0.68 -9.30 4.31
N ILE A 61 -0.65 -9.29 4.43
CA ILE A 61 -1.42 -8.09 4.10
C ILE A 61 -1.19 -6.95 5.09
N LYS A 62 -0.94 -7.25 6.37
CA LYS A 62 -0.58 -6.25 7.38
C LYS A 62 0.72 -5.50 7.04
N VAL A 63 1.66 -6.15 6.36
CA VAL A 63 2.86 -5.49 5.83
C VAL A 63 2.55 -4.75 4.53
N VAL A 64 1.88 -5.40 3.57
CA VAL A 64 1.72 -4.87 2.21
C VAL A 64 0.79 -3.65 2.17
N ALA A 65 -0.36 -3.70 2.86
CA ALA A 65 -1.38 -2.67 2.70
C ALA A 65 -0.94 -1.27 3.17
N PRO A 66 -0.33 -1.09 4.37
CA PRO A 66 0.14 0.23 4.79
C PRO A 66 1.28 0.76 3.92
N ASN A 67 2.21 -0.09 3.49
CA ASN A 67 3.33 0.32 2.63
C ASN A 67 2.83 0.79 1.26
N MET A 68 1.97 0.01 0.59
CA MET A 68 1.33 0.42 -0.67
C MET A 68 0.57 1.74 -0.51
N ALA A 69 -0.20 1.89 0.58
CA ALA A 69 -0.96 3.11 0.80
C ALA A 69 -0.04 4.32 0.97
N CYS A 70 1.04 4.22 1.74
CA CYS A 70 2.06 5.26 1.85
C CYS A 70 2.62 5.66 0.48
N ASP A 71 3.02 4.69 -0.36
CA ASP A 71 3.62 4.95 -1.67
C ASP A 71 2.64 5.66 -2.62
N VAL A 72 1.38 5.22 -2.66
CA VAL A 72 0.34 5.85 -3.49
C VAL A 72 -0.01 7.26 -2.98
N ILE A 73 -0.10 7.44 -1.67
CA ILE A 73 -0.39 8.75 -1.07
C ILE A 73 0.76 9.72 -1.34
N ASP A 74 2.01 9.28 -1.23
CA ASP A 74 3.19 10.10 -1.51
C ASP A 74 3.22 10.59 -2.96
N ARG A 75 2.96 9.70 -3.93
CA ARG A 75 2.77 10.09 -5.35
C ARG A 75 1.63 11.08 -5.52
N ALA A 76 0.55 10.93 -4.74
CA ALA A 76 -0.55 11.88 -4.75
C ALA A 76 -0.13 13.24 -4.17
N ILE A 77 0.64 13.29 -3.08
CA ILE A 77 1.23 14.50 -2.50
C ILE A 77 2.06 15.21 -3.56
N GLN A 78 2.96 14.49 -4.23
CA GLN A 78 3.81 15.03 -5.28
C GLN A 78 3.00 15.67 -6.42
N MET A 79 1.91 15.04 -6.86
CA MET A 79 1.00 15.58 -7.87
C MET A 79 0.26 16.87 -7.41
N HIS A 80 0.10 17.06 -6.10
CA HIS A 80 -0.49 18.29 -5.54
C HIS A 80 0.55 19.38 -5.24
N GLY A 81 1.84 19.06 -5.31
CA GLY A 81 2.93 19.97 -4.94
C GLY A 81 2.82 20.42 -3.48
N GLY A 82 3.11 21.70 -3.20
CA GLY A 82 3.00 22.26 -1.84
C GLY A 82 1.61 22.09 -1.19
N GLY A 83 0.55 22.04 -1.99
CA GLY A 83 -0.79 21.76 -1.48
C GLY A 83 -0.91 20.36 -0.86
N GLY A 84 -0.16 19.37 -1.36
CA GLY A 84 -0.22 18.00 -0.85
C GLY A 84 0.29 17.83 0.58
N VAL A 85 1.14 18.74 1.05
CA VAL A 85 1.66 18.76 2.43
C VAL A 85 0.95 19.79 3.32
N SER A 86 0.01 20.55 2.76
CA SER A 86 -0.76 21.57 3.47
C SER A 86 -2.05 20.99 4.09
N GLN A 87 -2.82 21.86 4.74
CA GLN A 87 -4.13 21.54 5.32
C GLN A 87 -5.27 21.63 4.29
N ASP A 88 -5.01 22.12 3.07
CA ASP A 88 -6.02 22.25 2.01
C ASP A 88 -6.46 20.88 1.47
N PHE A 89 -5.61 19.85 1.63
CA PHE A 89 -5.87 18.49 1.19
C PHE A 89 -5.59 17.50 2.32
N PRO A 90 -6.34 16.40 2.43
CA PRO A 90 -6.17 15.42 3.52
C PRO A 90 -4.90 14.55 3.37
N LEU A 91 -4.08 14.76 2.35
CA LEU A 91 -3.03 13.83 1.94
C LEU A 91 -1.93 13.65 2.99
N ALA A 92 -1.47 14.74 3.62
CA ALA A 92 -0.49 14.67 4.71
C ALA A 92 -1.00 13.88 5.92
N GLN A 93 -2.28 14.07 6.28
CA GLN A 93 -2.93 13.32 7.36
C GLN A 93 -3.05 11.84 7.00
N MET A 94 -3.51 11.53 5.78
CA MET A 94 -3.61 10.16 5.28
C MET A 94 -2.25 9.45 5.30
N TYR A 95 -1.18 10.11 4.84
CA TYR A 95 0.17 9.56 4.86
C TYR A 95 0.62 9.25 6.28
N SER A 96 0.45 10.20 7.19
CA SER A 96 0.84 10.06 8.60
C SER A 96 0.10 8.90 9.27
N PHE A 97 -1.20 8.77 9.01
CA PHE A 97 -2.01 7.68 9.54
C PHE A 97 -1.55 6.31 9.00
N MET A 98 -1.34 6.17 7.69
CA MET A 98 -0.83 4.92 7.10
C MET A 98 0.58 4.58 7.60
N ARG A 99 1.42 5.61 7.82
CA ARG A 99 2.75 5.42 8.41
C ARG A 99 2.69 4.90 9.85
N CYS A 100 1.70 5.32 10.63
CA CYS A 100 1.44 4.77 11.96
C CYS A 100 1.03 3.29 11.91
N LEU A 101 0.26 2.87 10.89
CA LEU A 101 -0.15 1.47 10.72
C LEU A 101 0.99 0.51 10.39
N ARG A 102 2.18 1.02 10.05
CA ARG A 102 3.42 0.22 9.96
C ARG A 102 4.04 -0.10 11.33
N LEU A 103 3.48 0.45 12.40
CA LEU A 103 3.91 0.27 13.79
C LEU A 103 2.79 -0.35 14.63
N ALA A 104 1.57 0.20 14.51
CA ALA A 104 0.39 -0.31 15.19
C ALA A 104 0.09 -1.76 14.80
N ASP A 105 -0.46 -2.55 15.73
CA ASP A 105 -0.76 -3.99 15.56
C ASP A 105 0.44 -4.82 15.06
N GLY A 106 1.63 -4.46 15.54
CA GLY A 106 2.89 -5.12 15.20
C GLY A 106 3.64 -4.42 14.07
N PRO A 107 4.92 -4.06 14.29
CA PRO A 107 5.77 -3.50 13.24
C PRO A 107 5.97 -4.45 12.06
N ASP A 108 6.25 -3.87 10.88
CA ASP A 108 6.48 -4.63 9.64
C ASP A 108 7.55 -5.74 9.82
N GLU A 109 8.59 -5.48 10.59
CA GLU A 109 9.70 -6.41 10.84
C GLU A 109 9.25 -7.65 11.62
N VAL A 110 8.34 -7.48 12.58
CA VAL A 110 7.79 -8.59 13.38
C VAL A 110 6.95 -9.50 12.49
N HIS A 111 6.12 -8.92 11.62
CA HIS A 111 5.31 -9.67 10.67
C HIS A 111 6.17 -10.38 9.62
N ARG A 112 7.18 -9.70 9.05
CA ARG A 112 8.14 -10.32 8.12
C ARG A 112 8.86 -11.52 8.75
N ARG A 113 9.29 -11.42 10.01
CA ARG A 113 9.89 -12.55 10.74
C ARG A 113 8.93 -13.72 10.87
N SER A 114 7.67 -13.47 11.22
CA SER A 114 6.65 -14.52 11.34
C SER A 114 6.38 -15.22 10.00
N ILE A 115 6.25 -14.45 8.92
CA ILE A 115 6.07 -14.98 7.56
C ILE A 115 7.26 -15.87 7.18
N ALA A 116 8.49 -15.38 7.36
CA ALA A 116 9.69 -16.13 7.03
C ALA A 116 9.78 -17.45 7.81
N ARG A 117 9.46 -17.44 9.11
CA ARG A 117 9.44 -18.67 9.94
C ARG A 117 8.42 -19.69 9.43
N LEU A 118 7.22 -19.25 9.09
CA LEU A 118 6.17 -20.13 8.57
C LEU A 118 6.52 -20.69 7.18
N GLU A 119 7.19 -19.90 6.34
CA GLU A 119 7.62 -20.36 5.02
C GLU A 119 8.73 -21.42 5.12
N LEU A 120 9.75 -21.17 5.94
CA LEU A 120 10.86 -22.10 6.14
C LEU A 120 10.43 -23.41 6.81
N ALA A 121 9.48 -23.36 7.74
CA ALA A 121 8.98 -24.56 8.42
C ALA A 121 8.38 -25.60 7.45
N LYS A 122 7.83 -25.17 6.30
CA LYS A 122 7.29 -26.07 5.27
C LYS A 122 8.36 -26.94 4.60
N LEU A 123 9.61 -26.45 4.61
CA LEU A 123 10.76 -27.12 4.01
C LEU A 123 11.51 -27.95 5.04
N LEU A 124 11.76 -27.38 6.23
CA LEU A 124 12.55 -28.04 7.28
C LEU A 124 11.85 -29.22 7.96
N ALA A 125 10.52 -29.32 7.86
CA ALA A 125 9.78 -30.46 8.41
C ALA A 125 9.79 -31.70 7.48
N LYS A 126 10.50 -31.65 6.35
CA LYS A 126 10.61 -32.75 5.38
C LYS A 126 11.93 -33.52 5.47
N ASP A 127 12.84 -33.10 6.35
CA ASP A 127 14.06 -33.82 6.75
C ASP A 127 13.86 -34.44 8.15
#